data_AF-A0A7V9FJI0-F1
#
_entry.id   AF-A0A7V9FJI0-F1
#
_cell.length_a   1.000
_cell.length_b   1.000
_cell.length_c   1.000
_cell.angle_alpha   90.00
_cell.angle_beta   90.00
_cell.angle_gamma   90.00
#
_symmetry.space_group_name_H-M   'P 1'
#
loop_
_entity.id
_entity.type
_entity.pdbx_description
1 polymer ?
#
loop_
_entity_poly.entity_id
_entity_poly.type
_entity_poly.pdbx_seq_one_letter_code
_entity_poly.pdbx_strand_id
1 'polypeptide(L)'
;MEPLYKPEGVEERWQRAWEEEGLYRAGAGARRDETFVICVPPPNVTGALHMGHALNGSLQDVLIRWHRMRGFDTLWQPGYDHAGIATQNVVEKALAREGSSRKELGRDAFVERVWHHLEETGRTIMGQFRSLGASLDYERERFTMDDAYIEAVMRFFVHLWERGWLYRANRIVNWCPFHETAISDLEVVHEEMDDALTYARYPFADGEGGITIATARPATILADVGVAVHPGDERYRESVGREVVVPFVARRVPVITDERVDPEFGTGALKITPGHDVKDFDIGRDHGLRTITVIGPDGSMNEHAGELAGLTQAEADERILGWLKERGQLERRESYRHAVGTCERCHARIEPLVSLQWWCAMEEPRKPALTALRERRVRYHPESQHAFAIRSLEEIPDWNISRQLWWGHQLPIWYCPDGHATCDWPAPDACAECGSAELERDPDVLDTWFSSALWPYATLGWPEQPPELERYYPGDVNSTAREIIRLWENRMIWSGLELMGDVPFTDVVIHSTILATDGRRMSKSLGNGVDPLELIEKHGADATRYGLLKMSSTQDVRFAEGALEEGRKLANKLWNVSRLLLQQRIEPVVRPTAVEERWILARLDATRAEIEQAWSQFEFSQSMQALYRITFDDF
;
A
#
# COMPACT_ATOMS: atom_id res chain seq x y z
N MET A 1 13.67 -45.86 -12.83
CA MET A 1 12.83 -44.68 -12.50
C MET A 1 11.80 -45.12 -11.47
N GLU A 2 11.69 -44.39 -10.37
CA GLU A 2 10.74 -44.65 -9.28
C GLU A 2 9.27 -44.62 -9.77
N PRO A 3 8.37 -45.40 -9.13
CA PRO A 3 6.97 -45.47 -9.53
C PRO A 3 6.17 -44.18 -9.26
N LEU A 4 6.58 -43.42 -8.24
CA LEU A 4 5.95 -42.15 -7.83
C LEU A 4 6.91 -41.00 -8.13
N TYR A 5 6.36 -39.87 -8.56
CA TYR A 5 7.10 -38.62 -8.67
C TYR A 5 7.38 -38.08 -7.27
N LYS A 6 8.65 -37.76 -7.02
CA LYS A 6 9.13 -37.12 -5.82
C LYS A 6 9.75 -35.78 -6.24
N PRO A 7 9.10 -34.64 -5.95
CA PRO A 7 9.63 -33.34 -6.34
C PRO A 7 10.95 -33.01 -5.61
N GLU A 8 11.17 -33.60 -4.44
CA GLU A 8 12.32 -33.33 -3.60
C GLU A 8 13.64 -33.60 -4.34
N GLY A 9 14.49 -32.57 -4.41
CA GLY A 9 15.77 -32.60 -5.12
C GLY A 9 15.67 -32.50 -6.65
N VAL A 10 14.52 -32.74 -7.26
CA VAL A 10 14.29 -32.51 -8.71
C VAL A 10 14.11 -31.02 -8.97
N GLU A 11 13.19 -30.37 -8.24
CA GLU A 11 12.86 -28.95 -8.42
C GLU A 11 14.08 -28.06 -8.10
N GLU A 12 14.76 -28.31 -6.97
CA GLU A 12 15.97 -27.58 -6.56
C GLU A 12 17.13 -27.75 -7.55
N ARG A 13 17.27 -28.93 -8.17
CA ARG A 13 18.28 -29.18 -9.19
C ARG A 13 17.99 -28.34 -10.44
N TRP A 14 16.74 -28.33 -10.91
CA TRP A 14 16.38 -27.58 -12.11
C TRP A 14 16.49 -26.08 -11.90
N GLN A 15 16.07 -25.57 -10.74
CA GLN A 15 16.23 -24.15 -10.44
C GLN A 15 17.71 -23.72 -10.49
N ARG A 16 18.61 -24.50 -9.90
CA ARG A 16 20.05 -24.25 -9.99
C ARG A 16 20.56 -24.28 -11.43
N ALA A 17 20.19 -25.30 -12.20
CA ALA A 17 20.62 -25.42 -13.59
C ALA A 17 20.15 -24.22 -14.44
N TRP A 18 18.90 -23.79 -14.28
CA TRP A 18 18.34 -22.66 -15.03
C TRP A 18 19.03 -21.33 -14.72
N GLU A 19 19.40 -21.10 -13.46
CA GLU A 19 20.17 -19.92 -13.05
C GLU A 19 21.62 -19.99 -13.53
N GLU A 20 22.31 -21.13 -13.36
CA GLU A 20 23.69 -21.33 -13.80
C GLU A 20 23.86 -21.20 -15.32
N GLU A 21 22.88 -21.65 -16.09
CA GLU A 21 22.85 -21.52 -17.55
C GLU A 21 22.38 -20.13 -18.02
N GLY A 22 21.93 -19.26 -17.11
CA GLY A 22 21.46 -17.91 -17.42
C GLY A 22 20.17 -17.87 -18.25
N LEU A 23 19.30 -18.88 -18.15
CA LEU A 23 18.11 -19.03 -18.99
C LEU A 23 17.02 -17.97 -18.74
N TYR A 24 17.15 -17.21 -17.64
CA TYR A 24 16.20 -16.17 -17.25
C TYR A 24 16.64 -14.76 -17.64
N ARG A 25 17.90 -14.60 -18.08
CA ARG A 25 18.49 -13.30 -18.36
C ARG A 25 17.77 -12.65 -19.54
N ALA A 26 17.28 -11.43 -19.32
CA ALA A 26 16.82 -10.55 -20.40
C ALA A 26 18.02 -9.90 -21.09
N GLY A 27 17.96 -9.74 -22.42
CA GLY A 27 19.00 -9.01 -23.15
C GLY A 27 19.42 -9.61 -24.47
N ALA A 28 18.47 -10.19 -25.23
CA ALA A 28 18.75 -10.83 -26.52
C ALA A 28 19.01 -9.82 -27.68
N GLY A 29 19.24 -8.54 -27.38
CA GLY A 29 19.39 -7.49 -28.39
C GLY A 29 18.08 -7.12 -29.10
N ALA A 30 16.94 -7.54 -28.55
CA ALA A 30 15.61 -7.34 -29.11
C ALA A 30 15.22 -5.85 -29.16
N ARG A 31 14.32 -5.52 -30.10
CA ARG A 31 13.62 -4.24 -30.15
C ARG A 31 12.43 -4.25 -29.18
N ARG A 32 11.91 -3.09 -28.75
CA ARG A 32 10.78 -3.02 -27.80
C ARG A 32 9.54 -3.80 -28.27
N ASP A 33 9.25 -3.86 -29.57
CA ASP A 33 8.12 -4.64 -30.13
C ASP A 33 8.33 -6.16 -30.07
N GLU A 34 9.53 -6.62 -29.71
CA GLU A 34 9.92 -8.02 -29.57
C GLU A 34 10.12 -8.43 -28.09
N THR A 35 9.83 -7.53 -27.15
CA THR A 35 9.95 -7.80 -25.71
C THR A 35 8.61 -8.10 -25.05
N PHE A 36 8.67 -8.80 -23.91
CA PHE A 36 7.53 -8.91 -22.99
C PHE A 36 7.99 -8.69 -21.55
N VAL A 37 7.45 -7.67 -20.89
CA VAL A 37 7.98 -7.11 -19.65
C VAL A 37 6.93 -7.11 -18.54
N ILE A 38 7.32 -7.67 -17.40
CA ILE A 38 6.59 -7.58 -16.14
C ILE A 38 7.57 -7.12 -15.06
N CYS A 39 7.20 -6.09 -14.31
CA CYS A 39 7.89 -5.75 -13.07
C CYS A 39 7.17 -6.43 -11.91
N VAL A 40 7.89 -7.23 -11.12
CA VAL A 40 7.33 -7.81 -9.91
C VAL A 40 6.92 -6.66 -8.98
N PRO A 41 5.68 -6.62 -8.46
CA PRO A 41 5.36 -5.75 -7.34
C PRO A 41 6.32 -6.03 -6.19
N PRO A 42 7.19 -5.08 -5.83
CA PRO A 42 8.29 -5.36 -4.94
C PRO A 42 7.74 -5.76 -3.57
N PRO A 43 7.97 -7.00 -3.09
CA PRO A 43 7.47 -7.39 -1.79
C PRO A 43 8.10 -6.56 -0.69
N ASN A 44 7.31 -6.21 0.32
CA ASN A 44 7.80 -5.50 1.49
C ASN A 44 8.75 -6.38 2.29
N VAL A 45 9.91 -5.84 2.65
CA VAL A 45 10.94 -6.42 3.53
C VAL A 45 10.52 -6.51 5.01
N THR A 46 9.33 -7.04 5.27
CA THR A 46 8.74 -7.21 6.61
C THR A 46 8.73 -8.68 7.06
N GLY A 47 9.34 -9.56 6.26
CA GLY A 47 9.57 -10.98 6.51
C GLY A 47 9.26 -11.85 5.28
N ALA A 48 9.16 -13.17 5.47
CA ALA A 48 8.80 -14.15 4.43
C ALA A 48 7.49 -13.86 3.64
N LEU A 49 7.43 -14.32 2.40
CA LEU A 49 6.25 -14.31 1.54
C LEU A 49 5.13 -15.20 2.11
N HIS A 50 3.93 -15.04 1.54
CA HIS A 50 2.71 -15.78 1.89
C HIS A 50 1.98 -16.21 0.61
N MET A 51 0.90 -16.99 0.72
CA MET A 51 0.17 -17.53 -0.44
C MET A 51 -0.30 -16.50 -1.48
N GLY A 52 -0.66 -15.28 -1.08
CA GLY A 52 -0.94 -14.19 -2.03
C GLY A 52 0.24 -13.87 -2.96
N HIS A 53 1.47 -13.82 -2.44
CA HIS A 53 2.68 -13.61 -3.23
C HIS A 53 2.97 -14.80 -4.14
N ALA A 54 2.77 -16.03 -3.66
CA ALA A 54 2.95 -17.23 -4.47
C ALA A 54 1.93 -17.30 -5.63
N LEU A 55 0.68 -16.89 -5.40
CA LEU A 55 -0.32 -16.75 -6.45
C LEU A 55 0.13 -15.71 -7.48
N ASN A 56 0.47 -14.50 -7.03
CA ASN A 56 0.88 -13.42 -7.92
C ASN A 56 2.10 -13.81 -8.77
N GLY A 57 3.12 -14.40 -8.14
CA GLY A 57 4.30 -14.92 -8.84
C GLY A 57 3.97 -16.04 -9.83
N SER A 58 3.04 -16.94 -9.50
CA SER A 58 2.61 -18.02 -10.41
C SER A 58 1.92 -17.49 -11.66
N LEU A 59 1.04 -16.48 -11.51
CA LEU A 59 0.32 -15.84 -12.62
C LEU A 59 1.31 -15.15 -13.57
N GLN A 60 2.24 -14.36 -13.02
CA GLN A 60 3.25 -13.65 -13.79
C GLN A 60 4.21 -14.61 -14.50
N ASP A 61 4.71 -15.63 -13.82
CA ASP A 61 5.65 -16.60 -14.40
C ASP A 61 5.03 -17.40 -15.55
N VAL A 62 3.71 -17.68 -15.52
CA VAL A 62 3.00 -18.28 -16.66
C VAL A 62 3.09 -17.37 -17.88
N LEU A 63 2.81 -16.09 -17.73
CA LEU A 63 2.85 -15.13 -18.83
C LEU A 63 4.28 -14.95 -19.37
N ILE A 64 5.27 -14.86 -18.49
CA ILE A 64 6.70 -14.76 -18.85
C ILE A 64 7.13 -16.00 -19.63
N ARG A 65 6.90 -17.21 -19.10
CA ARG A 65 7.30 -18.45 -19.77
C ARG A 65 6.58 -18.64 -21.10
N TRP A 66 5.29 -18.31 -21.16
CA TRP A 66 4.51 -18.37 -22.40
C TRP A 66 5.06 -17.45 -23.49
N HIS A 67 5.37 -16.19 -23.17
CA HIS A 67 5.95 -15.25 -24.14
C HIS A 67 7.39 -15.64 -24.52
N ARG A 68 8.20 -16.09 -23.56
CA ARG A 68 9.56 -16.59 -23.84
C ARG A 68 9.53 -17.76 -24.83
N MET A 69 8.61 -18.72 -24.63
CA MET A 69 8.42 -19.86 -25.54
C MET A 69 7.92 -19.45 -26.93
N ARG A 70 7.32 -18.26 -27.07
CA ARG A 70 6.90 -17.67 -28.36
C ARG A 70 8.00 -16.84 -29.03
N GLY A 71 9.18 -16.74 -28.42
CA GLY A 71 10.35 -16.07 -28.98
C GLY A 71 10.51 -14.60 -28.57
N PHE A 72 9.75 -14.10 -27.60
CA PHE A 72 9.95 -12.76 -27.06
C PHE A 72 11.19 -12.71 -26.14
N ASP A 73 11.89 -11.57 -26.15
CA ASP A 73 12.88 -11.25 -25.10
C ASP A 73 12.14 -10.81 -23.84
N THR A 74 12.03 -11.71 -22.88
CA THR A 74 11.21 -11.49 -21.69
C THR A 74 12.02 -10.90 -20.55
N LEU A 75 11.57 -9.80 -19.97
CA LEU A 75 12.08 -9.29 -18.71
C LEU A 75 11.03 -9.50 -17.61
N TRP A 76 11.38 -10.32 -16.62
CA TRP A 76 10.67 -10.37 -15.35
C TRP A 76 11.53 -9.74 -14.27
N GLN A 77 11.36 -8.44 -14.07
CA GLN A 77 12.23 -7.59 -13.24
C GLN A 77 11.97 -7.84 -11.75
N PRO A 78 12.92 -8.43 -11.00
CA PRO A 78 12.77 -8.69 -9.58
C PRO A 78 13.19 -7.49 -8.72
N GLY A 79 12.72 -7.49 -7.47
CA GLY A 79 13.19 -6.61 -6.43
C GLY A 79 12.30 -6.60 -5.21
N TYR A 80 12.62 -5.76 -4.24
CA TYR A 80 11.86 -5.58 -3.00
C TYR A 80 11.81 -4.13 -2.55
N ASP A 81 10.81 -3.84 -1.72
CA ASP A 81 10.52 -2.49 -1.24
C ASP A 81 11.03 -2.35 0.21
N HIS A 82 11.68 -1.22 0.50
CA HIS A 82 12.15 -0.82 1.81
C HIS A 82 11.00 -0.68 2.82
N ALA A 83 9.76 -0.47 2.33
CA ALA A 83 8.51 -0.46 3.07
C ALA A 83 8.46 0.47 4.29
N GLY A 84 9.36 1.48 4.35
CA GLY A 84 9.38 2.58 5.33
C GLY A 84 8.91 2.20 6.73
N ILE A 85 7.74 2.72 7.09
CA ILE A 85 7.08 2.53 8.39
C ILE A 85 6.77 1.06 8.73
N ALA A 86 6.52 0.20 7.73
CA ALA A 86 6.26 -1.21 7.97
C ALA A 86 7.53 -1.94 8.46
N THR A 87 8.67 -1.70 7.81
CA THR A 87 9.97 -2.25 8.19
C THR A 87 10.43 -1.68 9.53
N GLN A 88 10.32 -0.37 9.72
CA GLN A 88 10.64 0.28 10.99
C GLN A 88 9.84 -0.33 12.15
N ASN A 89 8.53 -0.58 11.97
CA ASN A 89 7.70 -1.23 12.99
C ASN A 89 8.14 -2.68 13.31
N VAL A 90 8.60 -3.45 12.32
CA VAL A 90 9.11 -4.81 12.55
C VAL A 90 10.37 -4.76 13.41
N VAL A 91 11.31 -3.86 13.08
CA VAL A 91 12.56 -3.70 13.82
C VAL A 91 12.31 -3.13 15.22
N GLU A 92 11.41 -2.16 15.37
CA GLU A 92 11.00 -1.64 16.70
C GLU A 92 10.38 -2.73 17.58
N LYS A 93 9.54 -3.60 17.03
CA LYS A 93 8.98 -4.75 17.77
C LYS A 93 10.06 -5.76 18.17
N ALA A 94 11.08 -5.96 17.33
CA ALA A 94 12.23 -6.80 17.70
C ALA A 94 13.03 -6.19 18.86
N LEU A 95 13.33 -4.88 18.78
CA LEU A 95 14.01 -4.15 19.84
C LEU A 95 13.25 -4.16 21.16
N ALA A 96 11.94 -3.97 21.13
CA ALA A 96 11.10 -4.02 22.32
C ALA A 96 11.17 -5.42 23.00
N ARG A 97 11.26 -6.51 22.24
CA ARG A 97 11.46 -7.88 22.77
C ARG A 97 12.86 -8.08 23.36
N GLU A 98 13.84 -7.36 22.87
CA GLU A 98 15.22 -7.32 23.40
C GLU A 98 15.35 -6.39 24.61
N GLY A 99 14.28 -5.68 25.00
CA GLY A 99 14.27 -4.77 26.13
C GLY A 99 14.89 -3.41 25.84
N SER A 100 14.95 -3.00 24.56
CA SER A 100 15.42 -1.67 24.15
C SER A 100 14.41 -0.95 23.25
N SER A 101 14.71 0.28 22.86
CA SER A 101 13.89 1.10 21.95
C SER A 101 14.74 1.84 20.93
N ARG A 102 14.13 2.33 19.84
CA ARG A 102 14.84 3.16 18.87
C ARG A 102 15.44 4.42 19.50
N LYS A 103 14.74 5.03 20.48
CA LYS A 103 15.17 6.26 21.17
C LYS A 103 16.44 6.02 21.97
N GLU A 104 16.60 4.84 22.58
CA GLU A 104 17.80 4.45 23.32
C GLU A 104 19.00 4.16 22.39
N LEU A 105 18.75 3.59 21.20
CA LEU A 105 19.80 3.29 20.24
C LEU A 105 20.35 4.53 19.51
N GLY A 106 19.49 5.52 19.25
CA GLY A 106 19.80 6.63 18.35
C GLY A 106 19.59 6.29 16.88
N ARG A 107 19.50 7.34 16.03
CA ARG A 107 19.08 7.23 14.63
C ARG A 107 20.02 6.37 13.79
N ASP A 108 21.33 6.62 13.86
CA ASP A 108 22.32 5.97 13.01
C ASP A 108 22.37 4.45 13.27
N ALA A 109 22.51 4.06 14.55
CA ALA A 109 22.51 2.65 14.95
C ALA A 109 21.18 1.95 14.65
N PHE A 110 20.05 2.66 14.74
CA PHE A 110 18.75 2.12 14.34
C PHE A 110 18.71 1.84 12.82
N VAL A 111 19.16 2.78 12.00
CA VAL A 111 19.20 2.64 10.53
C VAL A 111 20.12 1.49 10.11
N GLU A 112 21.30 1.35 10.71
CA GLU A 112 22.20 0.20 10.48
C GLU A 112 21.52 -1.14 10.81
N ARG A 113 20.76 -1.20 11.91
CA ARG A 113 20.02 -2.42 12.27
C ARG A 113 18.90 -2.72 11.28
N VAL A 114 18.22 -1.70 10.76
CA VAL A 114 17.24 -1.89 9.70
C VAL A 114 17.91 -2.50 8.48
N TRP A 115 19.05 -1.98 8.03
CA TRP A 115 19.83 -2.57 6.92
C TRP A 115 20.16 -4.05 7.12
N HIS A 116 20.61 -4.46 8.31
CA HIS A 116 20.88 -5.87 8.59
C HIS A 116 19.62 -6.74 8.48
N HIS A 117 18.47 -6.26 8.97
CA HIS A 117 17.19 -6.96 8.82
C HIS A 117 16.76 -7.12 7.37
N LEU A 118 17.07 -6.14 6.52
CA LEU A 118 16.77 -6.16 5.09
C LEU A 118 17.56 -7.24 4.36
N GLU A 119 18.85 -7.36 4.63
CA GLU A 119 19.72 -8.36 3.98
C GLU A 119 19.21 -9.79 4.22
N GLU A 120 18.81 -10.09 5.46
CA GLU A 120 18.24 -11.39 5.83
C GLU A 120 16.88 -11.63 5.16
N THR A 121 16.03 -10.61 5.14
CA THR A 121 14.66 -10.70 4.62
C THR A 121 14.65 -10.79 3.10
N GLY A 122 15.44 -9.98 2.41
CA GLY A 122 15.59 -10.01 0.94
C GLY A 122 16.08 -11.38 0.47
N ARG A 123 17.10 -11.95 1.14
CA ARG A 123 17.58 -13.31 0.88
C ARG A 123 16.46 -14.36 1.03
N THR A 124 15.64 -14.22 2.06
CA THR A 124 14.50 -15.12 2.30
C THR A 124 13.47 -15.02 1.19
N ILE A 125 13.06 -13.79 0.83
CA ILE A 125 12.09 -13.53 -0.25
C ILE A 125 12.55 -14.14 -1.57
N MET A 126 13.80 -13.89 -1.96
CA MET A 126 14.35 -14.42 -3.21
C MET A 126 14.54 -15.94 -3.15
N GLY A 127 14.87 -16.50 -1.99
CA GLY A 127 14.87 -17.93 -1.75
C GLY A 127 13.48 -18.56 -1.98
N GLN A 128 12.42 -17.93 -1.48
CA GLN A 128 11.05 -18.41 -1.69
C GLN A 128 10.61 -18.35 -3.15
N PHE A 129 10.97 -17.30 -3.90
CA PHE A 129 10.75 -17.26 -5.35
C PHE A 129 11.50 -18.38 -6.08
N ARG A 130 12.75 -18.67 -5.69
CA ARG A 130 13.52 -19.79 -6.25
C ARG A 130 12.87 -21.14 -5.94
N SER A 131 12.40 -21.34 -4.72
CA SER A 131 11.66 -22.55 -4.33
C SER A 131 10.34 -22.69 -5.09
N LEU A 132 9.70 -21.59 -5.49
CA LEU A 132 8.53 -21.60 -6.38
C LEU A 132 8.90 -21.92 -7.85
N GLY A 133 10.19 -21.95 -8.21
CA GLY A 133 10.64 -22.09 -9.59
C GLY A 133 10.35 -20.86 -10.45
N ALA A 134 10.38 -19.66 -9.85
CA ALA A 134 10.15 -18.41 -10.58
C ALA A 134 11.29 -18.14 -11.58
N SER A 135 10.96 -17.80 -12.83
CA SER A 135 11.95 -17.47 -13.87
C SER A 135 12.32 -15.98 -13.94
N LEU A 136 12.60 -15.41 -12.76
CA LEU A 136 13.01 -14.02 -12.58
C LEU A 136 14.42 -13.77 -13.13
N ASP A 137 14.68 -12.57 -13.63
CA ASP A 137 16.03 -12.14 -13.96
C ASP A 137 16.79 -11.72 -12.68
N TYR A 138 17.24 -12.70 -11.90
CA TYR A 138 17.87 -12.49 -10.59
C TYR A 138 19.14 -11.62 -10.63
N GLU A 139 19.81 -11.50 -11.78
CA GLU A 139 20.98 -10.62 -11.91
C GLU A 139 20.60 -9.13 -11.92
N ARG A 140 19.33 -8.84 -12.22
CA ARG A 140 18.77 -7.49 -12.24
C ARG A 140 18.02 -7.14 -10.95
N GLU A 141 18.19 -7.89 -9.87
CA GLU A 141 17.53 -7.60 -8.59
C GLU A 141 17.72 -6.13 -8.18
N ARG A 142 16.60 -5.45 -7.89
CA ARG A 142 16.58 -4.06 -7.46
C ARG A 142 16.06 -3.90 -6.05
N PHE A 143 16.53 -2.84 -5.41
CA PHE A 143 16.01 -2.43 -4.11
C PHE A 143 15.63 -0.96 -4.16
N THR A 144 14.45 -0.62 -3.64
CA THR A 144 13.98 0.77 -3.63
C THR A 144 14.91 1.76 -2.91
N MET A 145 15.87 1.32 -2.10
CA MET A 145 16.92 2.18 -1.53
C MET A 145 18.35 1.79 -1.94
N ASP A 146 18.53 1.11 -3.08
CA ASP A 146 19.87 1.05 -3.70
C ASP A 146 20.31 2.42 -4.24
N ASP A 147 21.62 2.64 -4.40
CA ASP A 147 22.18 3.96 -4.70
C ASP A 147 21.58 4.58 -5.98
N ALA A 148 21.40 3.78 -7.04
CA ALA A 148 20.82 4.24 -8.29
C ALA A 148 19.32 4.56 -8.15
N TYR A 149 18.60 3.78 -7.34
CA TYR A 149 17.20 4.05 -7.05
C TYR A 149 17.03 5.31 -6.20
N ILE A 150 17.92 5.56 -5.22
CA ILE A 150 17.92 6.81 -4.45
C ILE A 150 18.10 8.01 -5.37
N GLU A 151 19.04 7.94 -6.31
CA GLU A 151 19.25 9.00 -7.31
C GLU A 151 17.96 9.31 -8.09
N ALA A 152 17.26 8.28 -8.57
CA ALA A 152 15.97 8.43 -9.24
C ALA A 152 14.93 9.15 -8.35
N VAL A 153 14.77 8.71 -7.11
CA VAL A 153 13.81 9.29 -6.18
C VAL A 153 14.10 10.76 -5.91
N MET A 154 15.37 11.11 -5.69
CA MET A 154 15.77 12.49 -5.43
C MET A 154 15.54 13.39 -6.65
N ARG A 155 15.91 12.93 -7.86
CA ARG A 155 15.63 13.68 -9.09
C ARG A 155 14.16 13.87 -9.35
N PHE A 156 13.33 12.87 -9.07
CA PHE A 156 11.89 13.01 -9.18
C PHE A 156 11.36 14.06 -8.21
N PHE A 157 11.83 14.08 -6.96
CA PHE A 157 11.43 15.11 -6.01
C PHE A 157 11.78 16.52 -6.49
N VAL A 158 13.01 16.73 -6.95
CA VAL A 158 13.46 18.01 -7.51
C VAL A 158 12.62 18.41 -8.72
N HIS A 159 12.30 17.46 -9.62
CA HIS A 159 11.38 17.72 -10.74
C HIS A 159 10.01 18.22 -10.26
N LEU A 160 9.38 17.55 -9.29
CA LEU A 160 8.09 17.99 -8.76
C LEU A 160 8.16 19.37 -8.09
N TRP A 161 9.28 19.68 -7.43
CA TRP A 161 9.55 21.00 -6.86
C TRP A 161 9.60 22.08 -7.94
N GLU A 162 10.38 21.86 -9.01
CA GLU A 162 10.51 22.79 -10.13
C GLU A 162 9.19 23.01 -10.88
N ARG A 163 8.32 21.99 -10.92
CA ARG A 163 6.97 22.07 -11.47
C ARG A 163 6.02 22.91 -10.60
N GLY A 164 6.41 23.24 -9.37
CA GLY A 164 5.58 23.96 -8.40
C GLY A 164 4.44 23.11 -7.85
N TRP A 165 4.55 21.77 -7.91
CA TRP A 165 3.54 20.86 -7.40
C TRP A 165 3.74 20.51 -5.93
N LEU A 166 4.94 20.75 -5.39
CA LEU A 166 5.25 20.56 -4.00
C LEU A 166 4.99 21.83 -3.19
N TYR A 167 4.32 21.69 -2.05
CA TYR A 167 4.11 22.79 -1.12
C TYR A 167 4.08 22.29 0.32
N ARG A 168 4.37 23.20 1.25
CA ARG A 168 4.34 22.93 2.69
C ARG A 168 3.14 23.61 3.32
N ALA A 169 2.31 22.86 4.03
CA ALA A 169 1.10 23.41 4.64
C ALA A 169 0.75 22.70 5.95
N ASN A 170 0.18 23.46 6.88
CA ASN A 170 -0.53 22.91 8.03
C ASN A 170 -1.84 22.32 7.53
N ARG A 171 -1.94 21.00 7.60
CA ARG A 171 -3.20 20.28 7.37
C ARG A 171 -3.40 19.29 8.49
N ILE A 172 -4.64 18.92 8.68
CA ILE A 172 -4.96 17.79 9.53
C ILE A 172 -4.46 16.52 8.87
N VAL A 173 -3.70 15.74 9.61
CA VAL A 173 -3.17 14.45 9.20
C VAL A 173 -3.64 13.39 10.17
N ASN A 174 -3.81 12.16 9.66
CA ASN A 174 -3.96 11.01 10.52
C ASN A 174 -2.63 10.75 11.20
N TRP A 175 -2.56 10.94 12.52
CA TRP A 175 -1.35 10.71 13.29
C TRP A 175 -1.47 9.43 14.11
N CYS A 176 -0.45 8.58 14.02
CA CYS A 176 -0.35 7.41 14.88
C CYS A 176 0.46 7.78 16.14
N PRO A 177 -0.17 7.92 17.33
CA PRO A 177 0.54 8.32 18.54
C PRO A 177 1.56 7.27 19.01
N PHE A 178 1.38 6.01 18.61
CA PHE A 178 2.32 4.93 18.93
C PHE A 178 3.62 5.01 18.10
N HIS A 179 3.49 5.25 16.80
CA HIS A 179 4.64 5.34 15.89
C HIS A 179 5.22 6.75 15.80
N GLU A 180 4.51 7.76 16.34
CA GLU A 180 4.86 9.18 16.27
C GLU A 180 5.09 9.65 14.83
N THR A 181 4.16 9.33 13.93
CA THR A 181 4.24 9.72 12.51
C THR A 181 2.85 9.93 11.91
N ALA A 182 2.79 10.79 10.89
CA ALA A 182 1.65 10.87 9.99
C ALA A 182 1.52 9.55 9.20
N ILE A 183 0.28 9.12 8.96
CA ILE A 183 -0.08 8.00 8.10
C ILE A 183 -1.14 8.46 7.08
N SER A 184 -1.19 7.80 5.93
CA SER A 184 -2.19 8.12 4.90
C SER A 184 -3.60 7.65 5.31
N ASP A 185 -4.65 8.25 4.73
CA ASP A 185 -6.04 7.80 4.93
C ASP A 185 -6.24 6.31 4.67
N LEU A 186 -5.41 5.74 3.80
CA LEU A 186 -5.47 4.35 3.37
C LEU A 186 -4.78 3.39 4.35
N GLU A 187 -3.97 3.91 5.28
CA GLU A 187 -3.36 3.16 6.39
C GLU A 187 -4.23 3.22 7.67
N VAL A 188 -5.39 3.89 7.61
CA VAL A 188 -6.38 3.95 8.68
C VAL A 188 -7.44 2.88 8.47
N VAL A 189 -7.52 1.94 9.41
CA VAL A 189 -8.59 0.93 9.45
C VAL A 189 -9.71 1.45 10.33
N HIS A 190 -10.96 1.28 9.91
CA HIS A 190 -12.11 1.69 10.71
C HIS A 190 -12.68 0.48 11.44
N GLU A 191 -12.68 0.54 12.77
CA GLU A 191 -13.20 -0.51 13.65
C GLU A 191 -14.42 0.01 14.42
N GLU A 192 -15.45 -0.83 14.57
CA GLU A 192 -16.61 -0.53 15.40
C GLU A 192 -16.22 -0.59 16.88
N MET A 193 -16.25 0.57 17.56
CA MET A 193 -15.93 0.67 18.98
C MET A 193 -17.11 1.21 19.79
N ASP A 194 -17.27 0.70 21.02
CA ASP A 194 -18.25 1.19 21.98
C ASP A 194 -17.64 2.34 22.79
N ASP A 195 -17.94 3.58 22.38
CA ASP A 195 -17.64 4.80 23.11
C ASP A 195 -18.90 5.32 23.84
N ALA A 196 -18.83 6.55 24.34
CA ALA A 196 -19.98 7.20 24.94
C ALA A 196 -20.14 8.64 24.45
N LEU A 197 -21.34 8.96 23.97
CA LEU A 197 -21.69 10.31 23.55
C LEU A 197 -22.05 11.15 24.77
N THR A 198 -21.26 12.19 24.99
CA THR A 198 -21.35 13.10 26.15
C THR A 198 -22.08 14.37 25.75
N TYR A 199 -23.12 14.71 26.50
CA TYR A 199 -23.90 15.94 26.29
C TYR A 199 -23.45 17.00 27.29
N ALA A 200 -22.68 17.98 26.81
CA ALA A 200 -22.06 19.03 27.61
C ALA A 200 -22.71 20.39 27.31
N ARG A 201 -23.14 21.09 28.36
CA ARG A 201 -23.81 22.40 28.26
C ARG A 201 -22.81 23.55 28.33
N TYR A 202 -22.79 24.37 27.28
CA TYR A 202 -21.95 25.55 27.11
C TYR A 202 -22.81 26.77 27.43
N PRO A 203 -22.58 27.44 28.57
CA PRO A 203 -23.38 28.61 28.94
C PRO A 203 -23.10 29.77 27.98
N PHE A 204 -24.11 30.61 27.71
CA PHE A 204 -23.88 31.83 26.95
C PHE A 204 -23.04 32.83 27.76
N ALA A 205 -22.19 33.57 27.07
CA ALA A 205 -21.27 34.52 27.68
C ALA A 205 -21.98 35.73 28.33
N ASP A 206 -23.24 35.98 27.96
CA ASP A 206 -24.13 37.03 28.49
C ASP A 206 -24.92 36.58 29.75
N GLY A 207 -24.84 35.30 30.14
CA GLY A 207 -25.31 34.79 31.43
C GLY A 207 -26.69 34.12 31.43
N GLU A 208 -27.46 34.18 30.34
CA GLU A 208 -28.78 33.54 30.28
C GLU A 208 -28.83 32.43 29.23
N GLY A 209 -28.98 31.18 29.72
CA GLY A 209 -29.13 29.99 28.89
C GLY A 209 -27.80 29.30 28.54
N GLY A 210 -27.83 28.47 27.50
CA GLY A 210 -26.64 27.83 26.94
C GLY A 210 -27.01 26.92 25.77
N ILE A 211 -25.99 26.44 25.07
CA ILE A 211 -26.12 25.42 24.02
C ILE A 211 -25.53 24.12 24.53
N THR A 212 -26.22 23.02 24.30
CA THR A 212 -25.70 21.69 24.62
C THR A 212 -25.11 21.08 23.37
N ILE A 213 -23.85 20.66 23.46
CA ILE A 213 -23.16 19.93 22.38
C ILE A 213 -23.13 18.44 22.71
N ALA A 214 -23.02 17.61 21.67
CA ALA A 214 -22.79 16.18 21.81
C ALA A 214 -21.38 15.83 21.29
N THR A 215 -20.58 15.12 22.09
CA THR A 215 -19.22 14.72 21.71
C THR A 215 -18.84 13.34 22.25
N ALA A 216 -18.17 12.54 21.42
CA ALA A 216 -17.54 11.28 21.85
C ALA A 216 -16.12 11.50 22.41
N ARG A 217 -15.57 12.71 22.32
CA ARG A 217 -14.18 13.05 22.72
C ARG A 217 -14.14 14.23 23.71
N PRO A 218 -14.46 14.03 25.01
CA PRO A 218 -14.46 15.11 26.01
C PRO A 218 -13.13 15.87 26.14
N ALA A 219 -11.98 15.20 26.03
CA ALA A 219 -10.64 15.79 26.10
C ALA A 219 -10.43 16.91 25.07
N THR A 220 -11.07 16.80 23.91
CA THR A 220 -10.95 17.80 22.85
C THR A 220 -11.76 19.07 23.13
N ILE A 221 -12.66 19.10 24.12
CA ILE A 221 -13.40 20.32 24.54
C ILE A 221 -12.44 21.48 24.83
N LEU A 222 -11.26 21.18 25.39
CA LEU A 222 -10.22 22.18 25.70
C LEU A 222 -9.72 22.93 24.45
N ALA A 223 -9.84 22.32 23.28
CA ALA A 223 -9.44 22.86 21.99
C ALA A 223 -10.59 23.52 21.22
N ASP A 224 -11.80 23.58 21.77
CA ASP A 224 -12.93 24.18 21.07
C ASP A 224 -12.72 25.67 20.81
N VAL A 225 -13.10 26.11 19.61
CA VAL A 225 -12.96 27.48 19.11
C VAL A 225 -14.24 28.05 18.52
N GLY A 226 -15.31 27.25 18.51
CA GLY A 226 -16.64 27.62 18.03
C GLY A 226 -17.67 26.55 18.35
N VAL A 227 -18.94 26.88 18.18
CA VAL A 227 -20.04 25.92 18.09
C VAL A 227 -20.74 26.16 16.76
N ALA A 228 -20.88 25.14 15.92
CA ALA A 228 -21.57 25.24 14.65
C ALA A 228 -22.96 24.58 14.73
N VAL A 229 -23.93 25.22 14.11
CA VAL A 229 -25.30 24.72 13.95
C VAL A 229 -25.69 24.76 12.47
N HIS A 230 -26.61 23.90 12.05
CA HIS A 230 -27.08 23.94 10.66
C HIS A 230 -27.88 25.24 10.40
N PRO A 231 -27.69 25.95 9.27
CA PRO A 231 -28.40 27.22 9.00
C PRO A 231 -29.93 27.07 8.93
N GLY A 232 -30.41 25.87 8.57
CA GLY A 232 -31.84 25.51 8.55
C GLY A 232 -32.42 25.06 9.90
N ASP A 233 -31.61 24.96 10.96
CA ASP A 233 -32.09 24.51 12.27
C ASP A 233 -32.72 25.66 13.08
N GLU A 234 -34.05 25.68 13.14
CA GLU A 234 -34.80 26.74 13.80
C GLU A 234 -34.55 26.82 15.31
N ARG A 235 -34.09 25.73 15.95
CA ARG A 235 -33.81 25.66 17.40
C ARG A 235 -32.70 26.62 17.82
N TYR A 236 -31.77 26.92 16.91
CA TYR A 236 -30.56 27.70 17.22
C TYR A 236 -30.52 29.08 16.56
N ARG A 237 -31.59 29.50 15.88
CA ARG A 237 -31.65 30.81 15.20
C ARG A 237 -31.26 32.00 16.08
N GLU A 238 -31.72 32.01 17.33
CA GLU A 238 -31.41 33.07 18.31
C GLU A 238 -30.02 32.92 18.95
N SER A 239 -29.38 31.77 18.75
CA SER A 239 -28.05 31.47 19.28
C SER A 239 -26.94 31.90 18.32
N VAL A 240 -27.21 31.94 17.01
CA VAL A 240 -26.22 32.31 15.98
C VAL A 240 -25.70 33.74 16.21
N GLY A 241 -24.38 33.89 16.20
CA GLY A 241 -23.70 35.17 16.46
C GLY A 241 -23.52 35.50 17.95
N ARG A 242 -24.13 34.75 18.86
CA ARG A 242 -23.82 34.85 20.31
C ARG A 242 -22.51 34.13 20.60
N GLU A 243 -21.92 34.46 21.75
CA GLU A 243 -20.76 33.75 22.28
C GLU A 243 -21.20 32.77 23.38
N VAL A 244 -20.60 31.59 23.38
CA VAL A 244 -20.69 30.62 24.48
C VAL A 244 -19.34 30.49 25.18
N VAL A 245 -19.37 30.06 26.43
CA VAL A 245 -18.17 29.81 27.23
C VAL A 245 -17.86 28.31 27.19
N VAL A 246 -16.71 27.96 26.62
CA VAL A 246 -16.21 26.59 26.60
C VAL A 246 -15.97 26.12 28.04
N PRO A 247 -16.60 25.01 28.47
CA PRO A 247 -16.36 24.40 29.77
C PRO A 247 -14.88 24.11 30.04
N PHE A 248 -14.51 24.05 31.32
CA PHE A 248 -13.16 23.81 31.81
C PHE A 248 -12.14 24.95 31.54
N VAL A 249 -12.03 25.44 30.30
CA VAL A 249 -11.05 26.49 29.91
C VAL A 249 -11.61 27.91 29.93
N ALA A 250 -12.91 28.08 30.18
CA ALA A 250 -13.60 29.38 30.28
C ALA A 250 -13.38 30.33 29.08
N ARG A 251 -13.15 29.76 27.91
CA ARG A 251 -12.88 30.48 26.66
C ARG A 251 -14.19 30.91 26.01
N ARG A 252 -14.30 32.16 25.58
CA ARG A 252 -15.43 32.62 24.76
C ARG A 252 -15.22 32.22 23.31
N VAL A 253 -16.26 31.63 22.71
CA VAL A 253 -16.25 31.17 21.31
C VAL A 253 -17.58 31.51 20.63
N PRO A 254 -17.57 31.85 19.33
CA PRO A 254 -18.78 32.20 18.60
C PRO A 254 -19.63 30.98 18.29
N VAL A 255 -20.94 31.21 18.16
CA VAL A 255 -21.88 30.28 17.54
C VAL A 255 -22.04 30.65 16.07
N ILE A 256 -21.66 29.76 15.17
CA ILE A 256 -21.66 29.96 13.71
C ILE A 256 -22.67 29.01 13.03
N THR A 257 -22.98 29.30 11.76
CA THR A 257 -23.78 28.39 10.93
C THR A 257 -22.92 27.69 9.88
N ASP A 258 -23.09 26.39 9.71
CA ASP A 258 -22.44 25.64 8.65
C ASP A 258 -23.32 24.49 8.14
N GLU A 259 -23.42 24.32 6.82
CA GLU A 259 -24.25 23.29 6.18
C GLU A 259 -23.73 21.86 6.41
N ARG A 260 -22.44 21.70 6.79
CA ARG A 260 -21.84 20.40 7.11
C ARG A 260 -22.30 19.84 8.47
N VAL A 261 -23.04 20.62 9.25
CA VAL A 261 -23.60 20.18 10.54
C VAL A 261 -24.88 19.40 10.30
N ASP A 262 -24.94 18.17 10.81
CA ASP A 262 -26.15 17.35 10.80
C ASP A 262 -27.11 17.79 11.94
N PRO A 263 -28.29 18.35 11.63
CA PRO A 263 -29.25 18.76 12.65
C PRO A 263 -29.90 17.59 13.40
N GLU A 264 -29.89 16.38 12.84
CA GLU A 264 -30.49 15.18 13.46
C GLU A 264 -29.52 14.47 14.41
N PHE A 265 -28.21 14.68 14.25
CA PHE A 265 -27.19 14.05 15.10
C PHE A 265 -27.06 14.76 16.46
N GLY A 266 -27.17 13.99 17.55
CA GLY A 266 -26.99 14.48 18.91
C GLY A 266 -27.97 15.61 19.25
N THR A 267 -27.47 16.84 19.40
CA THR A 267 -28.28 18.03 19.66
C THR A 267 -28.51 18.90 18.41
N GLY A 268 -27.84 18.61 17.29
CA GLY A 268 -27.76 19.52 16.14
C GLY A 268 -26.79 20.70 16.33
N ALA A 269 -26.10 20.77 17.48
CA ALA A 269 -25.01 21.71 17.74
C ALA A 269 -23.68 20.96 17.89
N LEU A 270 -22.77 21.21 16.96
CA LEU A 270 -21.45 20.60 16.86
C LEU A 270 -20.40 21.52 17.49
N LYS A 271 -19.57 20.99 18.38
CA LYS A 271 -18.38 21.73 18.84
C LYS A 271 -17.34 21.77 17.70
N ILE A 272 -16.67 22.90 17.51
CA ILE A 272 -15.66 23.07 16.47
C ILE A 272 -14.26 23.02 17.06
N THR A 273 -13.53 21.97 16.68
CA THR A 273 -12.19 21.59 17.16
C THR A 273 -11.19 21.39 16.01
N PRO A 274 -10.75 22.47 15.33
CA PRO A 274 -9.91 22.36 14.14
C PRO A 274 -8.61 21.58 14.35
N GLY A 275 -8.08 21.54 15.57
CA GLY A 275 -6.84 20.80 15.87
C GLY A 275 -6.98 19.27 15.94
N HIS A 276 -8.20 18.73 15.96
CA HIS A 276 -8.47 17.33 16.35
C HIS A 276 -9.55 16.59 15.54
N ASP A 277 -10.15 17.22 14.53
CA ASP A 277 -11.14 16.59 13.65
C ASP A 277 -11.10 17.20 12.25
N VAL A 278 -11.19 16.36 11.21
CA VAL A 278 -11.02 16.77 9.81
C VAL A 278 -12.13 17.73 9.36
N LYS A 279 -13.38 17.42 9.71
CA LYS A 279 -14.53 18.23 9.35
C LYS A 279 -14.47 19.56 10.11
N ASP A 280 -14.11 19.52 11.39
CA ASP A 280 -13.93 20.73 12.19
C ASP A 280 -12.78 21.61 11.69
N PHE A 281 -11.70 21.02 11.16
CA PHE A 281 -10.59 21.75 10.56
C PHE A 281 -11.04 22.54 9.33
N ASP A 282 -11.80 21.91 8.44
CA ASP A 282 -12.33 22.58 7.26
C ASP A 282 -13.35 23.68 7.62
N ILE A 283 -14.27 23.42 8.56
CA ILE A 283 -15.20 24.44 9.08
C ILE A 283 -14.41 25.59 9.71
N GLY A 284 -13.44 25.28 10.56
CA GLY A 284 -12.59 26.28 11.21
C GLY A 284 -11.87 27.17 10.21
N ARG A 285 -11.26 26.58 9.17
CA ARG A 285 -10.59 27.32 8.09
C ARG A 285 -11.54 28.23 7.34
N ASP A 286 -12.68 27.70 6.89
CA ASP A 286 -13.61 28.43 6.03
C ASP A 286 -14.28 29.62 6.76
N HIS A 287 -14.41 29.53 8.08
CA HIS A 287 -14.95 30.58 8.95
C HIS A 287 -13.88 31.44 9.65
N GLY A 288 -12.60 31.23 9.35
CA GLY A 288 -11.50 32.01 9.94
C GLY A 288 -11.31 31.80 11.45
N LEU A 289 -11.69 30.64 11.98
CA LEU A 289 -11.47 30.26 13.37
C LEU A 289 -10.02 29.82 13.57
N ARG A 290 -9.46 30.15 14.74
CA ARG A 290 -8.10 29.71 15.11
C ARG A 290 -8.03 28.20 15.29
N THR A 291 -6.85 27.62 15.08
CA THR A 291 -6.59 26.21 15.37
C THR A 291 -5.89 26.07 16.72
N ILE A 292 -6.41 25.23 17.61
CA ILE A 292 -5.79 24.88 18.89
C ILE A 292 -5.65 23.36 18.95
N THR A 293 -4.46 22.89 19.28
CA THR A 293 -4.15 21.47 19.48
C THR A 293 -3.80 21.26 20.95
N VAL A 294 -4.51 20.36 21.62
CA VAL A 294 -4.33 20.04 23.06
C VAL A 294 -3.78 18.63 23.31
N ILE A 295 -3.72 17.79 22.27
CA ILE A 295 -3.13 16.45 22.30
C ILE A 295 -1.85 16.48 21.48
N GLY A 296 -0.74 16.03 22.08
CA GLY A 296 0.58 16.01 21.46
C GLY A 296 0.85 14.77 20.59
N PRO A 297 2.02 14.71 19.95
CA PRO A 297 2.42 13.60 19.07
C PRO A 297 2.49 12.23 19.74
N ASP A 298 2.69 12.15 21.04
CA ASP A 298 2.72 10.90 21.81
C ASP A 298 1.32 10.47 22.31
N GLY A 299 0.28 11.24 21.96
CA GLY A 299 -1.09 11.03 22.41
C GLY A 299 -1.39 11.54 23.81
N SER A 300 -0.43 12.18 24.49
CA SER A 300 -0.64 12.84 25.79
C SER A 300 -1.15 14.28 25.62
N MET A 301 -1.71 14.85 26.68
CA MET A 301 -2.16 16.26 26.67
C MET A 301 -0.95 17.21 26.70
N ASN A 302 -0.92 18.22 25.82
CA ASN A 302 0.19 19.19 25.74
C ASN A 302 -0.03 20.44 26.62
N GLU A 303 0.84 21.45 26.53
CA GLU A 303 0.75 22.67 27.33
C GLU A 303 -0.54 23.48 27.15
N HIS A 304 -1.21 23.35 26.00
CA HIS A 304 -2.49 24.03 25.75
C HIS A 304 -3.67 23.42 26.52
N ALA A 305 -3.48 22.22 27.11
CA ALA A 305 -4.46 21.60 28.01
C ALA A 305 -4.43 22.18 29.43
N GLY A 306 -3.53 23.12 29.73
CA GLY A 306 -3.44 23.79 31.03
C GLY A 306 -3.07 22.82 32.16
N GLU A 307 -3.91 22.74 33.20
CA GLU A 307 -3.66 21.85 34.36
C GLU A 307 -3.69 20.35 34.03
N LEU A 308 -4.15 19.98 32.83
CA LEU A 308 -4.21 18.60 32.36
C LEU A 308 -2.98 18.19 31.52
N ALA A 309 -2.01 19.08 31.33
CA ALA A 309 -0.80 18.79 30.56
C ALA A 309 -0.02 17.59 31.16
N GLY A 310 0.46 16.69 30.29
CA GLY A 310 1.17 15.46 30.64
C GLY A 310 0.28 14.27 31.00
N LEU A 311 -1.04 14.45 31.12
CA LEU A 311 -1.98 13.36 31.33
C LEU A 311 -2.29 12.61 30.03
N THR A 312 -2.77 11.38 30.15
CA THR A 312 -3.37 10.66 29.01
C THR A 312 -4.74 11.25 28.65
N GLN A 313 -5.21 11.02 27.42
CA GLN A 313 -6.56 11.43 26.99
C GLN A 313 -7.65 10.88 27.89
N ALA A 314 -7.52 9.63 28.34
CA ALA A 314 -8.50 8.99 29.23
C ALA A 314 -8.55 9.65 30.62
N GLU A 315 -7.39 9.97 31.20
CA GLU A 315 -7.33 10.71 32.46
C GLU A 315 -7.88 12.14 32.32
N ALA A 316 -7.60 12.80 31.19
CA ALA A 316 -8.17 14.11 30.88
C ALA A 316 -9.69 14.06 30.72
N ASP A 317 -10.22 13.04 30.04
CA ASP A 317 -11.66 12.77 29.91
C ASP A 317 -12.32 12.65 31.29
N GLU A 318 -11.77 11.82 32.18
CA GLU A 318 -12.30 11.63 33.53
C GLU A 318 -12.35 12.95 34.32
N ARG A 319 -11.29 13.77 34.22
CA ARG A 319 -11.21 15.07 34.90
C ARG A 319 -12.23 16.07 34.35
N ILE A 320 -12.37 16.17 33.04
CA ILE A 320 -13.33 17.07 32.39
C ILE A 320 -14.76 16.65 32.73
N LEU A 321 -15.06 15.35 32.67
CA LEU A 321 -16.38 14.82 33.00
C LEU A 321 -16.74 15.07 34.47
N GLY A 322 -15.78 14.87 35.39
CA GLY A 322 -15.95 15.23 36.81
C GLY A 322 -16.26 16.71 36.99
N TRP A 323 -15.48 17.58 36.36
CA TRP A 323 -15.65 19.03 36.42
C TRP A 323 -17.02 19.49 35.88
N LEU A 324 -17.46 18.93 34.75
CA LEU A 324 -18.77 19.20 34.15
C LEU A 324 -19.91 18.77 35.08
N LYS A 325 -19.78 17.60 35.70
CA LYS A 325 -20.79 17.06 36.64
C LYS A 325 -20.92 17.92 37.89
N GLU A 326 -19.81 18.34 38.50
CA GLU A 326 -19.81 19.20 39.68
C GLU A 326 -20.50 20.55 39.45
N ARG A 327 -20.50 21.04 38.21
CA ARG A 327 -21.07 22.32 37.80
C ARG A 327 -22.44 22.20 37.14
N GLY A 328 -23.02 21.00 37.10
CA GLY A 328 -24.32 20.76 36.45
C GLY A 328 -24.31 21.05 34.95
N GLN A 329 -23.15 20.96 34.31
CA GLN A 329 -22.97 21.15 32.85
C GLN A 329 -22.88 19.83 32.09
N LEU A 330 -22.86 18.69 32.79
CA LEU A 330 -23.06 17.38 32.19
C LEU A 330 -24.55 17.02 32.22
N GLU A 331 -25.23 17.03 31.08
CA GLU A 331 -26.66 16.74 31.02
C GLU A 331 -26.94 15.24 31.05
N ARG A 332 -26.29 14.49 30.15
CA ARG A 332 -26.41 13.04 30.05
C ARG A 332 -25.22 12.44 29.31
N ARG A 333 -25.08 11.13 29.40
CA ARG A 333 -24.11 10.34 28.66
C ARG A 333 -24.76 9.04 28.23
N GLU A 334 -24.61 8.68 26.97
CA GLU A 334 -25.23 7.48 26.40
C GLU A 334 -24.22 6.63 25.66
N SER A 335 -24.48 5.33 25.58
CA SER A 335 -23.64 4.39 24.82
C SER A 335 -23.68 4.78 23.34
N TYR A 336 -22.51 4.88 22.72
CA TYR A 336 -22.39 5.26 21.32
C TYR A 336 -21.41 4.35 20.61
N ARG A 337 -21.96 3.49 19.75
CA ARG A 337 -21.19 2.58 18.92
C ARG A 337 -20.99 3.19 17.55
N HIS A 338 -19.74 3.35 17.15
CA HIS A 338 -19.36 4.01 15.90
C HIS A 338 -18.02 3.53 15.35
N ALA A 339 -17.79 3.82 14.08
CA ALA A 339 -16.55 3.51 13.39
C ALA A 339 -15.43 4.48 13.80
N VAL A 340 -14.34 3.92 14.31
CA VAL A 340 -13.16 4.66 14.78
C VAL A 340 -11.96 4.29 13.95
N GLY A 341 -11.22 5.29 13.47
CA GLY A 341 -9.94 5.08 12.79
C GLY A 341 -8.87 4.56 13.75
N THR A 342 -8.29 3.41 13.43
CA THR A 342 -7.13 2.81 14.09
C THR A 342 -5.99 2.63 13.10
N CYS A 343 -4.76 2.65 13.59
CA CYS A 343 -3.59 2.33 12.78
C CYS A 343 -3.64 0.87 12.36
N GLU A 344 -3.55 0.57 11.06
CA GLU A 344 -3.55 -0.81 10.54
C GLU A 344 -2.51 -1.72 11.23
N ARG A 345 -1.42 -1.14 11.74
CA ARG A 345 -0.22 -1.87 12.14
C ARG A 345 -0.04 -2.07 13.64
N CYS A 346 -0.44 -1.08 14.44
CA CYS A 346 -0.37 -1.14 15.90
C CYS A 346 -1.75 -1.12 16.57
N HIS A 347 -2.83 -0.91 15.80
CA HIS A 347 -4.22 -0.83 16.27
C HIS A 347 -4.48 0.29 17.28
N ALA A 348 -3.54 1.22 17.47
CA ALA A 348 -3.77 2.42 18.26
C ALA A 348 -4.81 3.31 17.56
N ARG A 349 -5.70 3.95 18.32
CA ARG A 349 -6.61 4.97 17.80
C ARG A 349 -5.80 6.08 17.14
N ILE A 350 -6.22 6.47 15.93
CA ILE A 350 -5.62 7.57 15.19
C ILE A 350 -6.02 8.89 15.85
N GLU A 351 -5.03 9.76 16.03
CA GLU A 351 -5.25 11.13 16.46
C GLU A 351 -5.19 12.02 15.22
N PRO A 352 -6.27 12.71 14.83
CA PRO A 352 -6.15 13.78 13.87
C PRO A 352 -5.34 14.91 14.48
N LEU A 353 -4.20 15.27 13.90
CA LEU A 353 -3.36 16.38 14.34
C LEU A 353 -3.11 17.34 13.20
N VAL A 354 -3.09 18.64 13.50
CA VAL A 354 -2.59 19.64 12.56
C VAL A 354 -1.08 19.60 12.58
N SER A 355 -0.50 19.28 11.42
CA SER A 355 0.94 19.14 11.27
C SER A 355 1.41 19.83 10.00
N LEU A 356 2.56 20.49 10.09
CA LEU A 356 3.23 21.08 8.95
C LEU A 356 3.93 19.96 8.15
N GLN A 357 3.38 19.62 6.98
CA GLN A 357 3.87 18.52 6.15
C GLN A 357 4.12 19.00 4.72
N TRP A 358 4.87 18.20 3.96
CA TRP A 358 5.05 18.34 2.53
C TRP A 358 3.95 17.61 1.77
N TRP A 359 3.37 18.30 0.80
CA TRP A 359 2.27 17.82 -0.02
C TRP A 359 2.60 17.94 -1.49
N CYS A 360 2.16 16.96 -2.28
CA CYS A 360 2.13 17.03 -3.73
C CYS A 360 0.69 17.34 -4.18
N ALA A 361 0.51 18.46 -4.87
CA ALA A 361 -0.75 18.83 -5.50
C ALA A 361 -1.09 17.82 -6.60
N MET A 362 -2.28 17.22 -6.53
CA MET A 362 -2.64 16.11 -7.44
C MET A 362 -3.51 16.54 -8.63
N GLU A 363 -3.96 17.81 -8.67
CA GLU A 363 -4.88 18.31 -9.69
C GLU A 363 -4.31 18.25 -11.11
N GLU A 364 -3.08 18.70 -11.33
CA GLU A 364 -2.43 18.64 -12.65
C GLU A 364 -1.94 17.23 -13.01
N PRO A 365 -1.21 16.50 -12.12
CA PRO A 365 -0.72 15.16 -12.43
C PRO A 365 -1.80 14.14 -12.80
N ARG A 366 -2.99 14.22 -12.18
CA ARG A 366 -4.05 13.22 -12.43
C ARG A 366 -4.67 13.31 -13.83
N LYS A 367 -4.63 14.47 -14.48
CA LYS A 367 -5.29 14.71 -15.78
C LYS A 367 -4.78 13.79 -16.89
N PRO A 368 -3.46 13.70 -17.18
CA PRO A 368 -2.96 12.79 -18.22
C PRO A 368 -3.23 11.32 -17.88
N ALA A 369 -3.18 10.93 -16.60
CA ALA A 369 -3.53 9.57 -16.17
C ALA A 369 -5.00 9.23 -16.43
N LEU A 370 -5.93 10.14 -16.10
CA LEU A 370 -7.36 9.98 -16.40
C LEU A 370 -7.61 9.84 -17.91
N THR A 371 -6.92 10.63 -18.73
CA THR A 371 -6.99 10.50 -20.19
C THR A 371 -6.51 9.12 -20.65
N ALA A 372 -5.33 8.68 -20.19
CA ALA A 372 -4.76 7.39 -20.57
C ALA A 372 -5.66 6.20 -20.19
N LEU A 373 -6.33 6.26 -19.02
CA LEU A 373 -7.30 5.26 -18.60
C LEU A 373 -8.55 5.26 -19.48
N ARG A 374 -9.15 6.44 -19.70
CA ARG A 374 -10.36 6.59 -20.53
C ARG A 374 -10.13 6.15 -21.98
N GLU A 375 -8.93 6.41 -22.51
CA GLU A 375 -8.49 5.97 -23.85
C GLU A 375 -8.05 4.51 -23.92
N ARG A 376 -8.08 3.77 -22.79
CA ARG A 376 -7.67 2.36 -22.70
C ARG A 376 -6.21 2.11 -23.10
N ARG A 377 -5.34 3.12 -22.96
CA ARG A 377 -3.87 2.95 -23.03
C ARG A 377 -3.38 2.07 -21.90
N VAL A 378 -4.01 2.19 -20.73
CA VAL A 378 -3.90 1.24 -19.60
C VAL A 378 -5.24 0.54 -19.42
N ARG A 379 -5.25 -0.79 -19.27
CA ARG A 379 -6.47 -1.61 -19.14
C ARG A 379 -6.42 -2.47 -17.89
N TYR A 380 -7.31 -2.20 -16.94
CA TYR A 380 -7.52 -3.07 -15.79
C TYR A 380 -8.42 -4.27 -16.09
N HIS A 381 -8.04 -5.41 -15.52
CA HIS A 381 -8.76 -6.67 -15.59
C HIS A 381 -9.08 -7.14 -14.15
N PRO A 382 -10.35 -7.30 -13.76
CA PRO A 382 -11.58 -7.12 -14.56
C PRO A 382 -12.01 -5.65 -14.74
N GLU A 383 -12.96 -5.43 -15.64
CA GLU A 383 -13.51 -4.11 -16.00
C GLU A 383 -14.04 -3.30 -14.79
N SER A 384 -14.56 -3.95 -13.75
CA SER A 384 -15.02 -3.25 -12.54
C SER A 384 -13.89 -2.50 -11.83
N GLN A 385 -12.65 -3.02 -11.90
CA GLN A 385 -11.47 -2.37 -11.34
C GLN A 385 -11.00 -1.22 -12.21
N HIS A 386 -11.24 -1.28 -13.53
CA HIS A 386 -11.00 -0.16 -14.43
C HIS A 386 -11.86 1.06 -14.05
N ALA A 387 -13.15 0.83 -13.82
CA ALA A 387 -14.07 1.88 -13.36
C ALA A 387 -13.69 2.42 -11.97
N PHE A 388 -13.18 1.56 -11.07
CA PHE A 388 -12.65 2.00 -9.78
C PHE A 388 -11.40 2.88 -9.92
N ALA A 389 -10.45 2.50 -10.76
CA ALA A 389 -9.21 3.27 -10.97
C ALA A 389 -9.49 4.70 -11.46
N ILE A 390 -10.43 4.86 -12.41
CA ILE A 390 -10.87 6.17 -12.90
C ILE A 390 -11.50 7.01 -11.78
N ARG A 391 -12.55 6.50 -11.12
CA ARG A 391 -13.24 7.23 -10.04
C ARG A 391 -12.27 7.61 -8.91
N SER A 392 -11.37 6.69 -8.56
CA SER A 392 -10.36 6.93 -7.53
C SER A 392 -9.40 8.07 -7.87
N LEU A 393 -9.11 8.32 -9.15
CA LEU A 393 -8.30 9.47 -9.59
C LEU A 393 -9.12 10.75 -9.68
N GLU A 394 -10.39 10.68 -10.05
CA GLU A 394 -11.31 11.84 -10.08
C GLU A 394 -11.51 12.46 -8.69
N GLU A 395 -11.44 11.64 -7.64
CA GLU A 395 -11.63 12.05 -6.24
C GLU A 395 -10.32 12.08 -5.44
N ILE A 396 -9.15 11.99 -6.10
CA ILE A 396 -7.87 11.93 -5.39
C ILE A 396 -7.55 13.29 -4.71
N PRO A 397 -7.27 13.30 -3.39
CA PRO A 397 -6.79 14.48 -2.67
C PRO A 397 -5.31 14.70 -2.94
N ASP A 398 -4.81 15.87 -2.54
CA ASP A 398 -3.37 16.11 -2.50
C ASP A 398 -2.68 15.09 -1.62
N TRP A 399 -1.49 14.69 -2.04
CA TRP A 399 -0.78 13.59 -1.43
C TRP A 399 0.24 14.09 -0.41
N ASN A 400 0.08 13.69 0.86
CA ASN A 400 1.11 13.91 1.87
C ASN A 400 2.33 13.01 1.59
N ILE A 401 3.45 13.62 1.25
CA ILE A 401 4.68 12.93 0.83
C ILE A 401 5.75 12.85 1.93
N SER A 402 5.65 13.59 3.04
CA SER A 402 6.62 13.54 4.14
C SER A 402 6.18 12.63 5.28
N ARG A 403 7.14 12.04 5.98
CA ARG A 403 6.97 11.15 7.13
C ARG A 403 8.06 11.42 8.17
N GLN A 404 7.69 11.38 9.44
CA GLN A 404 8.59 11.60 10.58
C GLN A 404 9.27 10.29 11.03
N LEU A 405 9.62 9.45 10.06
CA LEU A 405 10.27 8.16 10.27
C LEU A 405 11.78 8.31 10.26
N TRP A 406 12.49 7.32 10.80
CA TRP A 406 13.95 7.27 10.72
C TRP A 406 14.42 6.50 9.48
N TRP A 407 13.57 5.60 8.97
CA TRP A 407 13.83 4.78 7.81
C TRP A 407 13.05 5.26 6.58
N GLY A 408 13.76 5.51 5.47
CA GLY A 408 13.20 5.97 4.20
C GLY A 408 14.13 6.95 3.48
N HIS A 409 13.67 7.46 2.35
CA HIS A 409 14.41 8.45 1.56
C HIS A 409 14.32 9.85 2.18
N GLN A 410 15.41 10.38 2.72
CA GLN A 410 15.40 11.73 3.30
C GLN A 410 15.08 12.79 2.23
N LEU A 411 14.26 13.79 2.57
CA LEU A 411 13.86 14.83 1.60
C LEU A 411 15.08 15.64 1.12
N PRO A 412 15.21 15.93 -0.19
CA PRO A 412 16.27 16.79 -0.71
C PRO A 412 15.86 18.26 -0.55
N ILE A 413 15.71 18.71 0.70
CA ILE A 413 15.42 20.10 1.07
C ILE A 413 16.41 20.52 2.15
N TRP A 414 16.98 21.73 2.02
CA TRP A 414 17.92 22.32 2.95
C TRP A 414 17.41 23.67 3.45
N TYR A 415 17.49 23.87 4.76
CA TYR A 415 17.14 25.10 5.43
C TYR A 415 18.40 25.87 5.85
N CYS A 416 18.43 27.17 5.57
CA CYS A 416 19.47 28.05 6.12
C CYS A 416 19.03 28.66 7.46
N PRO A 417 19.93 29.33 8.22
CA PRO A 417 19.58 29.98 9.49
C PRO A 417 18.46 31.03 9.40
N ASP A 418 18.25 31.62 8.21
CA ASP A 418 17.17 32.59 7.96
C ASP A 418 15.81 31.91 7.67
N GLY A 419 15.77 30.58 7.59
CA GLY A 419 14.56 29.79 7.35
C GLY A 419 14.17 29.61 5.88
N HIS A 420 14.97 30.09 4.93
CA HIS A 420 14.75 29.82 3.50
C HIS A 420 14.92 28.33 3.19
N ALA A 421 14.09 27.80 2.30
CA ALA A 421 14.14 26.41 1.86
C ALA A 421 14.73 26.31 0.45
N THR A 422 15.81 25.55 0.30
CA THR A 422 16.42 25.23 -1.00
C THR A 422 16.19 23.76 -1.30
N CYS A 423 15.69 23.42 -2.49
CA CYS A 423 15.53 22.05 -2.96
C CYS A 423 16.48 21.80 -4.13
N ASP A 424 17.34 20.79 -4.01
CA ASP A 424 18.35 20.45 -5.01
C ASP A 424 18.81 18.99 -4.86
N TRP A 425 19.41 18.40 -5.88
CA TRP A 425 20.09 17.11 -5.73
C TRP A 425 21.20 16.98 -6.77
N PRO A 426 22.48 16.77 -6.37
CA PRO A 426 22.99 16.58 -5.01
C PRO A 426 22.86 17.79 -4.08
N ALA A 427 23.35 17.68 -2.83
CA ALA A 427 23.26 18.76 -1.85
C ALA A 427 23.87 20.09 -2.39
N PRO A 428 23.18 21.23 -2.22
CA PRO A 428 23.65 22.51 -2.72
C PRO A 428 24.77 23.08 -1.83
N ASP A 429 25.68 23.84 -2.42
CA ASP A 429 26.79 24.49 -1.69
C ASP A 429 26.33 25.69 -0.84
N ALA A 430 25.20 26.31 -1.20
CA ALA A 430 24.66 27.48 -0.52
C ALA A 430 23.15 27.63 -0.73
N CYS A 431 22.50 28.34 0.19
CA CYS A 431 21.10 28.74 0.09
C CYS A 431 20.85 29.55 -1.19
N ALA A 432 19.83 29.17 -1.97
CA ALA A 432 19.47 29.84 -3.22
C ALA A 432 19.01 31.31 -3.02
N GLU A 433 18.56 31.67 -1.82
CA GLU A 433 18.03 33.00 -1.52
C GLU A 433 19.05 33.93 -0.84
N CYS A 434 19.66 33.51 0.28
CA CYS A 434 20.57 34.36 1.04
C CYS A 434 22.06 34.04 0.85
N GLY A 435 22.41 32.97 0.13
CA GLY A 435 23.80 32.57 -0.12
C GLY A 435 24.54 31.98 1.10
N SER A 436 23.83 31.67 2.19
CA SER A 436 24.41 30.98 3.36
C SER A 436 24.90 29.59 2.98
N ALA A 437 26.14 29.24 3.37
CA ALA A 437 26.67 27.88 3.28
C ALA A 437 26.27 27.02 4.49
N GLU A 438 25.74 27.62 5.55
CA GLU A 438 25.14 26.88 6.66
C GLU A 438 23.77 26.38 6.22
N LEU A 439 23.68 25.07 6.00
CA LEU A 439 22.49 24.38 5.51
C LEU A 439 22.23 23.12 6.33
N GLU A 440 21.00 22.96 6.80
CA GLU A 440 20.52 21.75 7.47
C GLU A 440 19.46 21.07 6.61
N ARG A 441 19.67 19.78 6.31
CA ARG A 441 18.73 18.99 5.50
C ARG A 441 17.47 18.66 6.30
N ASP A 442 16.32 18.72 5.66
CA ASP A 442 15.04 18.33 6.23
C ASP A 442 15.13 16.92 6.84
N PRO A 443 14.80 16.73 8.13
CA PRO A 443 14.97 15.46 8.81
C PRO A 443 13.92 14.41 8.39
N ASP A 444 12.84 14.84 7.74
CA ASP A 444 11.76 13.97 7.28
C ASP A 444 12.23 13.04 6.15
N VAL A 445 11.52 11.92 6.02
CA VAL A 445 11.68 10.98 4.91
C VAL A 445 10.43 10.93 4.06
N LEU A 446 10.58 10.46 2.83
CA LEU A 446 9.49 10.33 1.88
C LEU A 446 8.59 9.15 2.21
N ASP A 447 7.32 9.30 1.87
CA ASP A 447 6.35 8.21 1.79
C ASP A 447 6.94 7.05 0.94
N THR A 448 6.82 5.81 1.40
CA THR A 448 7.35 4.64 0.67
C THR A 448 6.82 4.58 -0.75
N TRP A 449 5.52 4.81 -0.90
CA TRP A 449 4.86 4.84 -2.20
C TRP A 449 5.40 5.91 -3.15
N PHE A 450 6.16 6.91 -2.64
CA PHE A 450 6.83 7.89 -3.49
C PHE A 450 7.95 7.27 -4.29
N SER A 451 8.75 6.41 -3.67
CA SER A 451 9.78 5.67 -4.39
C SER A 451 9.18 4.52 -5.20
N SER A 452 8.18 3.81 -4.70
CA SER A 452 7.52 2.72 -5.44
C SER A 452 6.80 3.20 -6.70
N ALA A 453 6.38 4.48 -6.78
CA ALA A 453 5.80 5.08 -7.97
C ALA A 453 6.75 5.14 -9.18
N LEU A 454 8.06 4.97 -8.97
CA LEU A 454 9.09 5.01 -10.02
C LEU A 454 9.48 3.62 -10.53
N TRP A 455 8.93 2.55 -9.93
CA TRP A 455 9.38 1.17 -10.13
C TRP A 455 9.52 0.73 -11.60
N PRO A 456 8.59 1.07 -12.53
CA PRO A 456 8.64 0.58 -13.91
C PRO A 456 9.82 1.09 -14.74
N TYR A 457 10.50 2.16 -14.32
CA TYR A 457 11.58 2.79 -15.09
C TYR A 457 12.83 3.09 -14.27
N ALA A 458 12.71 3.34 -12.95
CA ALA A 458 13.87 3.46 -12.07
C ALA A 458 14.67 2.15 -12.01
N THR A 459 13.98 0.99 -11.98
CA THR A 459 14.65 -0.33 -12.02
C THR A 459 15.46 -0.56 -13.30
N LEU A 460 15.07 0.11 -14.39
CA LEU A 460 15.71 0.07 -15.71
C LEU A 460 16.80 1.13 -15.88
N GLY A 461 17.12 1.90 -14.84
CA GLY A 461 18.22 2.87 -14.83
C GLY A 461 17.83 4.30 -15.22
N TRP A 462 16.55 4.67 -15.21
CA TRP A 462 16.19 6.09 -15.12
C TRP A 462 16.74 6.66 -13.80
N PRO A 463 17.38 7.84 -13.79
CA PRO A 463 17.34 8.92 -14.79
C PRO A 463 18.44 8.89 -15.86
N GLU A 464 19.39 7.94 -15.81
CA GLU A 464 20.54 7.87 -16.73
C GLU A 464 20.17 7.45 -18.17
N GLN A 465 18.95 6.91 -18.36
CA GLN A 465 18.41 6.48 -19.66
C GLN A 465 19.32 5.54 -20.46
N PRO A 466 19.75 4.40 -19.89
CA PRO A 466 20.51 3.40 -20.64
C PRO A 466 19.64 2.78 -21.75
N PRO A 467 20.23 2.13 -22.77
CA PRO A 467 19.49 1.47 -23.86
C PRO A 467 18.46 0.43 -23.39
N GLU A 468 18.66 -0.14 -22.20
CA GLU A 468 17.74 -1.10 -21.58
C GLU A 468 16.41 -0.46 -21.19
N LEU A 469 16.41 0.83 -20.80
CA LEU A 469 15.20 1.57 -20.51
C LEU A 469 14.33 1.69 -21.75
N GLU A 470 14.90 2.08 -22.90
CA GLU A 470 14.17 2.13 -24.17
C GLU A 470 13.69 0.75 -24.63
N ARG A 471 14.47 -0.30 -24.36
CA ARG A 471 14.11 -1.67 -24.74
C ARG A 471 12.93 -2.20 -23.93
N TYR A 472 12.85 -1.92 -22.63
CA TYR A 472 11.89 -2.57 -21.73
C TYR A 472 10.79 -1.64 -21.19
N TYR A 473 10.83 -0.34 -21.48
CA TYR A 473 9.77 0.61 -21.17
C TYR A 473 9.01 1.01 -22.45
N PRO A 474 7.66 1.11 -22.43
CA PRO A 474 6.76 0.82 -21.31
C PRO A 474 6.73 -0.68 -20.97
N GLY A 475 6.25 -1.10 -19.80
CA GLY A 475 5.99 -2.51 -19.50
C GLY A 475 4.75 -3.06 -20.23
N ASP A 476 4.49 -4.37 -20.16
CA ASP A 476 3.32 -4.98 -20.81
C ASP A 476 2.22 -5.31 -19.78
N VAL A 477 2.57 -5.99 -18.69
CA VAL A 477 1.61 -6.39 -17.65
C VAL A 477 2.10 -6.00 -16.26
N ASN A 478 1.22 -5.41 -15.45
CA ASN A 478 1.38 -5.28 -14.01
C ASN A 478 0.30 -6.12 -13.30
N SER A 479 0.67 -7.03 -12.40
CA SER A 479 -0.32 -7.81 -11.64
C SER A 479 -0.24 -7.49 -10.15
N THR A 480 -1.37 -7.15 -9.56
CA THR A 480 -1.41 -6.45 -8.28
C THR A 480 -2.71 -6.70 -7.51
N ALA A 481 -2.78 -6.21 -6.28
CA ALA A 481 -3.91 -6.33 -5.40
C ALA A 481 -4.83 -5.09 -5.48
N ARG A 482 -6.13 -5.27 -5.21
CA ARG A 482 -7.14 -4.22 -5.38
C ARG A 482 -6.92 -3.01 -4.45
N GLU A 483 -6.34 -3.26 -3.28
CA GLU A 483 -6.13 -2.28 -2.21
C GLU A 483 -5.09 -1.22 -2.57
N ILE A 484 -4.15 -1.52 -3.48
CA ILE A 484 -3.06 -0.62 -3.83
C ILE A 484 -3.28 0.17 -5.11
N ILE A 485 -4.40 -0.03 -5.83
CA ILE A 485 -4.74 0.68 -7.09
C ILE A 485 -4.50 2.20 -6.98
N ARG A 486 -4.98 2.79 -5.88
CA ARG A 486 -4.82 4.24 -5.61
C ARG A 486 -3.41 4.61 -5.14
N LEU A 487 -2.75 3.73 -4.39
CA LEU A 487 -1.46 3.95 -3.75
C LEU A 487 -0.27 3.76 -4.67
N TRP A 488 -0.40 2.88 -5.67
CA TRP A 488 0.73 2.44 -6.46
C TRP A 488 0.48 2.57 -7.96
N GLU A 489 -0.53 1.87 -8.50
CA GLU A 489 -0.77 1.84 -9.94
C GLU A 489 -1.08 3.22 -10.49
N ASN A 490 -2.02 3.93 -9.87
CA ASN A 490 -2.34 5.30 -10.26
C ASN A 490 -1.12 6.22 -10.15
N ARG A 491 -0.24 6.00 -9.15
CA ARG A 491 0.98 6.79 -8.98
C ARG A 491 2.02 6.50 -10.06
N MET A 492 2.22 5.24 -10.41
CA MET A 492 3.07 4.82 -11.52
C MET A 492 2.56 5.37 -12.86
N ILE A 493 1.24 5.40 -13.07
CA ILE A 493 0.65 5.86 -14.33
C ILE A 493 0.94 7.33 -14.56
N TRP A 494 0.63 8.21 -13.58
CA TRP A 494 0.89 9.63 -13.79
C TRP A 494 2.38 9.97 -13.76
N SER A 495 3.17 9.31 -12.91
CA SER A 495 4.62 9.57 -12.83
C SER A 495 5.34 9.14 -14.11
N GLY A 496 4.97 7.99 -14.67
CA GLY A 496 5.47 7.52 -15.96
C GLY A 496 5.10 8.47 -17.10
N LEU A 497 3.85 8.94 -17.14
CA LEU A 497 3.43 9.92 -18.16
C LEU A 497 4.18 11.25 -18.03
N GLU A 498 4.47 11.70 -16.81
CA GLU A 498 5.19 12.95 -16.56
C GLU A 498 6.69 12.84 -16.91
N LEU A 499 7.36 11.78 -16.47
CA LEU A 499 8.82 11.66 -16.60
C LEU A 499 9.27 10.98 -17.90
N MET A 500 8.51 10.01 -18.38
CA MET A 500 8.85 9.18 -19.54
C MET A 500 8.00 9.52 -20.77
N GLY A 501 6.89 10.25 -20.61
CA GLY A 501 6.01 10.63 -21.72
C GLY A 501 5.07 9.51 -22.21
N ASP A 502 5.08 8.33 -21.58
CA ASP A 502 4.21 7.20 -21.91
C ASP A 502 3.66 6.51 -20.65
N VAL A 503 2.76 5.55 -20.82
CA VAL A 503 2.20 4.76 -19.71
C VAL A 503 3.22 3.75 -19.19
N PRO A 504 3.26 3.43 -17.89
CA PRO A 504 4.23 2.47 -17.35
C PRO A 504 3.99 1.02 -17.76
N PHE A 505 2.75 0.67 -18.12
CA PHE A 505 2.31 -0.67 -18.51
C PHE A 505 0.97 -0.59 -19.26
N THR A 506 0.65 -1.60 -20.08
CA THR A 506 -0.60 -1.60 -20.86
C THR A 506 -1.75 -2.33 -20.18
N ASP A 507 -1.48 -3.44 -19.49
CA ASP A 507 -2.52 -4.24 -18.83
C ASP A 507 -2.25 -4.37 -17.32
N VAL A 508 -3.29 -4.18 -16.51
CA VAL A 508 -3.25 -4.29 -15.04
C VAL A 508 -4.16 -5.42 -14.61
N VAL A 509 -3.59 -6.51 -14.10
CA VAL A 509 -4.33 -7.69 -13.64
C VAL A 509 -4.53 -7.61 -12.14
N ILE A 510 -5.77 -7.38 -11.71
CA ILE A 510 -6.13 -7.42 -10.29
C ILE A 510 -6.38 -8.87 -9.89
N HIS A 511 -5.42 -9.47 -9.20
CA HIS A 511 -5.51 -10.87 -8.79
C HIS A 511 -6.44 -11.04 -7.58
N SER A 512 -6.99 -12.25 -7.41
CA SER A 512 -7.80 -12.58 -6.23
C SER A 512 -6.97 -12.55 -4.95
N THR A 513 -7.61 -12.21 -3.83
CA THR A 513 -7.04 -12.42 -2.51
C THR A 513 -7.27 -13.86 -2.08
N ILE A 514 -6.21 -14.56 -1.68
CA ILE A 514 -6.34 -15.87 -1.03
C ILE A 514 -6.71 -15.66 0.44
N LEU A 515 -7.93 -16.04 0.80
CA LEU A 515 -8.47 -16.02 2.15
C LEU A 515 -8.13 -17.33 2.87
N ALA A 516 -8.02 -17.28 4.18
CA ALA A 516 -7.94 -18.47 5.02
C ALA A 516 -9.23 -19.30 4.90
N THR A 517 -9.19 -20.54 5.39
CA THR A 517 -10.34 -21.47 5.34
C THR A 517 -11.58 -20.93 6.07
N ASP A 518 -11.37 -20.09 7.08
CA ASP A 518 -12.41 -19.38 7.83
C ASP A 518 -12.97 -18.13 7.12
N GLY A 519 -12.44 -17.79 5.95
CA GLY A 519 -12.86 -16.65 5.14
C GLY A 519 -12.22 -15.31 5.51
N ARG A 520 -11.34 -15.26 6.51
CA ARG A 520 -10.59 -14.03 6.83
C ARG A 520 -9.38 -13.88 5.91
N ARG A 521 -8.92 -12.64 5.69
CA ARG A 521 -7.68 -12.37 4.94
C ARG A 521 -6.52 -13.11 5.61
N MET A 522 -5.67 -13.76 4.81
CA MET A 522 -4.42 -14.32 5.32
C MET A 522 -3.46 -13.18 5.65
N SER A 523 -2.95 -13.15 6.88
CA SER A 523 -1.87 -12.25 7.27
C SER A 523 -1.07 -12.86 8.41
N LYS A 524 0.19 -12.42 8.54
CA LYS A 524 1.05 -12.84 9.65
C LYS A 524 0.56 -12.30 10.99
N SER A 525 0.03 -11.07 11.02
CA SER A 525 -0.49 -10.45 12.25
C SER A 525 -1.69 -11.22 12.82
N LEU A 526 -2.55 -11.77 11.95
CA LEU A 526 -3.68 -12.61 12.36
C LEU A 526 -3.27 -14.07 12.67
N GLY A 527 -2.00 -14.45 12.47
CA GLY A 527 -1.50 -15.80 12.70
C GLY A 527 -2.12 -16.87 11.79
N ASN A 528 -2.81 -16.46 10.72
CA ASN A 528 -3.49 -17.36 9.78
C ASN A 528 -2.83 -17.38 8.39
N GLY A 529 -1.67 -16.72 8.23
CA GLY A 529 -0.86 -16.78 7.03
C GLY A 529 -0.20 -18.15 6.88
N VAL A 530 -0.24 -18.70 5.66
CA VAL A 530 0.45 -19.93 5.29
C VAL A 530 1.71 -19.58 4.51
N ASP A 531 2.87 -20.08 4.95
CA ASP A 531 4.13 -19.93 4.22
C ASP A 531 4.09 -20.82 2.98
N PRO A 532 4.35 -20.28 1.77
CA PRO A 532 4.39 -21.10 0.56
C PRO A 532 5.41 -22.24 0.64
N LEU A 533 6.50 -22.10 1.40
CA LEU A 533 7.50 -23.16 1.56
C LEU A 533 6.94 -24.40 2.23
N GLU A 534 6.04 -24.26 3.21
CA GLU A 534 5.40 -25.41 3.86
C GLU A 534 4.57 -26.23 2.87
N LEU A 535 3.91 -25.55 1.92
CA LEU A 535 3.13 -26.23 0.87
C LEU A 535 4.02 -26.81 -0.22
N ILE A 536 5.11 -26.13 -0.58
CA ILE A 536 6.10 -26.64 -1.53
C ILE A 536 6.77 -27.89 -0.98
N GLU A 537 7.18 -27.89 0.29
CA GLU A 537 7.75 -29.07 0.95
C GLU A 537 6.75 -30.24 0.96
N LYS A 538 5.47 -29.95 1.21
CA LYS A 538 4.43 -30.98 1.32
C LYS A 538 3.96 -31.52 -0.04
N HIS A 539 3.86 -30.69 -1.08
CA HIS A 539 3.20 -31.01 -2.34
C HIS A 539 4.08 -30.89 -3.58
N GLY A 540 5.21 -30.17 -3.49
CA GLY A 540 6.02 -29.71 -4.61
C GLY A 540 5.62 -28.33 -5.12
N ALA A 541 6.56 -27.62 -5.74
CA ALA A 541 6.35 -26.32 -6.37
C ALA A 541 5.34 -26.39 -7.51
N ASP A 542 5.43 -27.41 -8.37
CA ASP A 542 4.51 -27.59 -9.50
C ASP A 542 3.05 -27.73 -9.04
N ALA A 543 2.82 -28.56 -8.02
CA ALA A 543 1.50 -28.79 -7.46
C ALA A 543 0.95 -27.54 -6.76
N THR A 544 1.81 -26.82 -6.05
CA THR A 544 1.46 -25.55 -5.37
C THR A 544 1.02 -24.50 -6.38
N ARG A 545 1.80 -24.30 -7.44
CA ARG A 545 1.48 -23.36 -8.53
C ARG A 545 0.19 -23.74 -9.24
N TYR A 546 0.04 -25.01 -9.62
CA TYR A 546 -1.19 -25.52 -10.27
C TYR A 546 -2.42 -25.22 -9.39
N GLY A 547 -2.36 -25.56 -8.11
CA GLY A 547 -3.45 -25.34 -7.18
C GLY A 547 -3.84 -23.86 -7.06
N LEU A 548 -2.84 -22.97 -6.96
CA LEU A 548 -3.05 -21.52 -6.90
C LEU A 548 -3.68 -20.97 -8.18
N LEU A 549 -3.16 -21.35 -9.35
CA LEU A 549 -3.71 -20.95 -10.64
C LEU A 549 -5.14 -21.47 -10.82
N LYS A 550 -5.42 -22.71 -10.39
CA LYS A 550 -6.76 -23.30 -10.43
C LYS A 550 -7.74 -22.52 -9.55
N MET A 551 -7.29 -22.02 -8.40
CA MET A 551 -8.10 -21.20 -7.50
C MET A 551 -8.22 -19.73 -7.93
N SER A 552 -7.39 -19.25 -8.86
CA SER A 552 -7.43 -17.85 -9.32
C SER A 552 -8.82 -17.47 -9.86
N SER A 553 -9.25 -16.25 -9.55
CA SER A 553 -10.57 -15.74 -9.89
C SER A 553 -10.56 -14.21 -9.91
N THR A 554 -11.62 -13.59 -10.43
CA THR A 554 -11.87 -12.15 -10.28
C THR A 554 -12.36 -11.78 -8.88
N GLN A 555 -12.79 -12.76 -8.08
CA GLN A 555 -13.25 -12.58 -6.70
C GLN A 555 -12.26 -13.20 -5.72
N ASP A 556 -12.31 -12.78 -4.47
CA ASP A 556 -11.49 -13.40 -3.43
C ASP A 556 -11.90 -14.86 -3.20
N VAL A 557 -10.93 -15.72 -2.92
CA VAL A 557 -11.12 -17.17 -2.87
C VAL A 557 -10.58 -17.73 -1.57
N ARG A 558 -11.31 -18.70 -0.99
CA ARG A 558 -10.82 -19.43 0.18
C ARG A 558 -9.79 -20.46 -0.26
N PHE A 559 -8.70 -20.53 0.47
CA PHE A 559 -7.67 -21.53 0.26
C PHE A 559 -8.24 -22.94 0.42
N ALA A 560 -8.01 -23.79 -0.58
CA ALA A 560 -8.43 -25.18 -0.59
C ALA A 560 -7.24 -26.07 -0.97
N GLU A 561 -6.68 -26.75 0.03
CA GLU A 561 -5.52 -27.65 -0.17
C GLU A 561 -5.81 -28.79 -1.17
N GLY A 562 -7.07 -29.19 -1.32
CA GLY A 562 -7.48 -30.19 -2.32
C GLY A 562 -7.11 -29.82 -3.77
N ALA A 563 -6.99 -28.54 -4.10
CA ALA A 563 -6.53 -28.09 -5.42
C ALA A 563 -5.03 -28.41 -5.65
N LEU A 564 -4.21 -28.36 -4.59
CA LEU A 564 -2.78 -28.70 -4.65
C LEU A 564 -2.61 -30.22 -4.77
N GLU A 565 -3.40 -30.99 -4.03
CA GLU A 565 -3.41 -32.45 -4.13
C GLU A 565 -3.79 -32.94 -5.55
N GLU A 566 -4.69 -32.22 -6.22
CA GLU A 566 -4.98 -32.48 -7.63
C GLU A 566 -3.77 -32.19 -8.54
N GLY A 567 -3.08 -31.07 -8.32
CA GLY A 567 -1.83 -30.76 -9.03
C GLY A 567 -0.76 -31.84 -8.81
N ARG A 568 -0.65 -32.36 -7.59
CA ARG A 568 0.27 -33.47 -7.27
C ARG A 568 -0.10 -34.76 -8.01
N LYS A 569 -1.39 -35.05 -8.16
CA LYS A 569 -1.87 -36.19 -8.98
C LYS A 569 -1.56 -35.98 -10.46
N LEU A 570 -1.73 -34.77 -10.97
CA LEU A 570 -1.39 -34.40 -12.34
C LEU A 570 0.11 -34.61 -12.62
N ALA A 571 0.98 -34.08 -11.76
CA ALA A 571 2.43 -34.25 -11.87
C ALA A 571 2.82 -35.74 -11.83
N ASN A 572 2.22 -36.52 -10.93
CA ASN A 572 2.42 -37.98 -10.88
C ASN A 572 1.94 -38.70 -12.15
N LYS A 573 0.81 -38.30 -12.72
CA LYS A 573 0.31 -38.87 -13.98
C LYS A 573 1.30 -38.59 -15.12
N LEU A 574 1.75 -37.34 -15.29
CA LEU A 574 2.75 -36.96 -16.30
C LEU A 574 4.08 -37.68 -16.12
N TRP A 575 4.54 -37.87 -14.88
CA TRP A 575 5.72 -38.66 -14.56
C TRP A 575 5.57 -40.13 -14.98
N ASN A 576 4.43 -40.76 -14.68
CA ASN A 576 4.16 -42.15 -15.05
C ASN A 576 4.12 -42.33 -16.57
N VAL A 577 3.51 -41.38 -17.29
CA VAL A 577 3.49 -41.34 -18.75
C VAL A 577 4.91 -41.25 -19.30
N SER A 578 5.68 -40.26 -18.84
CA SER A 578 7.07 -40.05 -19.26
C SER A 578 7.93 -41.29 -18.97
N ARG A 579 7.75 -41.92 -17.80
CA ARG A 579 8.43 -43.16 -17.42
C ARG A 579 8.12 -44.28 -18.41
N LEU A 580 6.86 -44.48 -18.77
CA LEU A 580 6.44 -45.52 -19.70
C LEU A 580 7.10 -45.34 -21.07
N LEU A 581 7.07 -44.12 -21.61
CA LEU A 581 7.67 -43.78 -22.90
C LEU A 581 9.18 -44.03 -22.90
N LEU A 582 9.89 -43.56 -21.87
CA LEU A 582 11.34 -43.71 -21.73
C LEU A 582 11.75 -45.19 -21.53
N GLN A 583 10.96 -45.97 -20.77
CA GLN A 583 11.21 -47.39 -20.56
C GLN A 583 11.03 -48.21 -21.85
N GLN A 584 10.02 -47.86 -22.65
CA GLN A 584 9.75 -48.54 -23.91
C GLN A 584 10.71 -48.12 -25.04
N ARG A 585 11.49 -47.05 -24.86
CA ARG A 585 12.40 -46.50 -25.89
C ARG A 585 11.68 -46.26 -27.21
N ILE A 586 10.50 -45.65 -27.13
CA ILE A 586 9.68 -45.37 -28.30
C ILE A 586 10.40 -44.36 -29.18
N GLU A 587 10.63 -44.72 -30.45
CA GLU A 587 11.11 -43.78 -31.46
C GLU A 587 9.95 -42.90 -31.95
N PRO A 588 10.11 -41.56 -31.97
CA PRO A 588 9.04 -40.67 -32.36
C PRO A 588 8.68 -40.83 -33.84
N VAL A 589 7.42 -41.13 -34.12
CA VAL A 589 6.88 -41.18 -35.48
C VAL A 589 6.38 -39.79 -35.87
N VAL A 590 6.92 -39.22 -36.96
CA VAL A 590 6.66 -37.83 -37.37
C VAL A 590 5.23 -37.59 -37.87
N ARG A 591 4.49 -38.63 -38.26
CA ARG A 591 3.13 -38.51 -38.80
C ARG A 591 2.18 -39.57 -38.23
N PRO A 592 0.98 -39.18 -37.78
CA PRO A 592 0.00 -40.11 -37.26
C PRO A 592 -0.57 -40.99 -38.38
N THR A 593 -0.52 -42.30 -38.17
CA THR A 593 -1.04 -43.33 -39.09
C THR A 593 -2.41 -43.83 -38.63
N ALA A 594 -2.61 -44.00 -37.33
CA ALA A 594 -3.85 -44.49 -36.73
C ALA A 594 -4.89 -43.37 -36.53
N VAL A 595 -6.16 -43.74 -36.34
CA VAL A 595 -7.21 -42.73 -36.12
C VAL A 595 -7.10 -42.11 -34.73
N GLU A 596 -6.67 -42.91 -33.75
CA GLU A 596 -6.43 -42.54 -32.36
C GLU A 596 -5.27 -41.54 -32.25
N GLU A 597 -4.19 -41.74 -33.01
CA GLU A 597 -3.06 -40.81 -33.10
C GLU A 597 -3.49 -39.46 -33.69
N ARG A 598 -4.32 -39.48 -34.75
CA ARG A 598 -4.88 -38.25 -35.34
C ARG A 598 -5.83 -37.55 -34.37
N TRP A 599 -6.65 -38.32 -33.66
CA TRP A 599 -7.59 -37.80 -32.68
C TRP A 599 -6.88 -37.11 -31.51
N ILE A 600 -5.90 -37.76 -30.88
CA ILE A 600 -5.20 -37.16 -29.74
C ILE A 600 -4.40 -35.91 -30.15
N LEU A 601 -3.80 -35.91 -31.35
CA LEU A 601 -3.12 -34.71 -31.86
C LEU A 601 -4.11 -33.54 -32.11
N ALA A 602 -5.31 -33.83 -32.63
CA ALA A 602 -6.34 -32.80 -32.78
C ALA A 602 -6.85 -32.28 -31.43
N ARG A 603 -6.97 -33.16 -30.42
CA ARG A 603 -7.33 -32.76 -29.04
C ARG A 603 -6.24 -31.91 -28.39
N LEU A 604 -4.98 -32.25 -28.57
CA LEU A 604 -3.83 -31.48 -28.09
C LEU A 604 -3.78 -30.09 -28.74
N ASP A 605 -3.96 -29.99 -30.05
CA ASP A 605 -3.97 -28.72 -30.78
C ASP A 605 -5.13 -27.81 -30.35
N ALA A 606 -6.33 -28.38 -30.20
CA ALA A 606 -7.50 -27.65 -29.70
C ALA A 606 -7.29 -27.17 -28.25
N THR A 607 -6.72 -28.02 -27.39
CA THR A 607 -6.44 -27.65 -25.99
C THR A 607 -5.35 -26.58 -25.90
N ARG A 608 -4.33 -26.64 -26.77
CA ARG A 608 -3.32 -25.57 -26.88
C ARG A 608 -4.00 -24.22 -27.19
N ALA A 609 -4.87 -24.18 -28.21
CA ALA A 609 -5.56 -22.95 -28.59
C ALA A 609 -6.45 -22.40 -27.46
N GLU A 610 -7.15 -23.27 -26.73
CA GLU A 610 -7.97 -22.89 -25.57
C GLU A 610 -7.12 -22.30 -24.43
N ILE A 611 -5.98 -22.91 -24.13
CA ILE A 611 -5.04 -22.43 -23.11
C ILE A 611 -4.42 -21.08 -23.50
N GLU A 612 -3.97 -20.94 -24.74
CA GLU A 612 -3.40 -19.68 -25.26
C GLU A 612 -4.44 -18.55 -25.23
N GLN A 613 -5.70 -18.86 -25.56
CA GLN A 613 -6.80 -17.91 -25.44
C GLN A 613 -7.03 -17.51 -23.98
N ALA A 614 -7.11 -18.47 -23.06
CA ALA A 614 -7.30 -18.21 -21.64
C ALA A 614 -6.18 -17.32 -21.06
N TRP A 615 -4.92 -17.58 -21.41
CA TRP A 615 -3.79 -16.74 -20.97
C TRP A 615 -3.84 -15.32 -21.56
N SER A 616 -4.24 -15.17 -22.83
CA SER A 616 -4.42 -13.85 -23.46
C SER A 616 -5.52 -13.01 -22.79
N GLN A 617 -6.46 -13.66 -22.08
CA GLN A 617 -7.57 -13.04 -21.38
C GLN A 617 -7.38 -13.02 -19.85
N PHE A 618 -6.19 -13.44 -19.37
CA PHE A 618 -5.86 -13.56 -17.94
C PHE A 618 -6.77 -14.54 -17.14
N GLU A 619 -7.31 -15.55 -17.82
CA GLU A 619 -8.22 -16.57 -17.26
C GLU A 619 -7.48 -17.85 -16.83
N PHE A 620 -6.55 -17.72 -15.88
CA PHE A 620 -5.63 -18.81 -15.53
C PHE A 620 -6.32 -20.08 -14.98
N SER A 621 -7.41 -19.94 -14.23
CA SER A 621 -8.18 -21.10 -13.75
C SER A 621 -8.75 -21.95 -14.90
N GLN A 622 -9.20 -21.31 -15.99
CA GLN A 622 -9.69 -22.03 -17.17
C GLN A 622 -8.57 -22.82 -17.84
N SER A 623 -7.37 -22.24 -17.92
CA SER A 623 -6.20 -22.95 -18.46
C SER A 623 -5.86 -24.21 -17.64
N MET A 624 -6.01 -24.18 -16.32
CA MET A 624 -5.78 -25.35 -15.46
C MET A 624 -6.85 -26.43 -15.67
N GLN A 625 -8.11 -26.05 -15.89
CA GLN A 625 -9.19 -27.00 -16.20
C GLN A 625 -8.95 -27.70 -17.55
N ALA A 626 -8.52 -26.95 -18.57
CA ALA A 626 -8.17 -27.50 -19.87
C ALA A 626 -7.00 -28.50 -19.77
N LEU A 627 -5.95 -28.16 -19.00
CA LEU A 627 -4.81 -29.05 -18.72
C LEU A 627 -5.23 -30.33 -17.98
N TYR A 628 -6.12 -30.23 -17.00
CA TYR A 628 -6.63 -31.39 -16.28
C TYR A 628 -7.37 -32.33 -17.23
N ARG A 629 -8.30 -31.79 -18.03
CA ARG A 629 -9.13 -32.56 -18.97
C ARG A 629 -8.29 -33.33 -19.99
N ILE A 630 -7.34 -32.66 -20.67
CA ILE A 630 -6.50 -33.33 -21.66
C ILE A 630 -5.62 -34.43 -21.03
N THR A 631 -5.24 -34.29 -19.76
CA THR A 631 -4.31 -35.22 -19.10
C THR A 631 -5.01 -36.40 -18.41
N PHE A 632 -6.26 -36.25 -17.97
CA PHE A 632 -6.98 -37.29 -17.24
C PHE A 632 -8.15 -37.90 -18.02
N ASP A 633 -8.86 -37.09 -18.82
CA ASP A 633 -10.04 -37.56 -19.54
C ASP A 633 -9.66 -38.08 -20.94
N ASP A 634 -8.68 -37.44 -21.59
CA ASP A 634 -8.26 -37.77 -22.96
C ASP A 634 -7.00 -38.68 -23.02
N PHE A 635 -6.04 -38.57 -22.09
CA PHE A 635 -4.75 -39.29 -22.07
C PHE A 635 -4.59 -40.26 -20.86
#